data_AF-A0A1C6KRH7-F1
#
_entry.id   AF-A0A1C6KRH7-F1
#
_cell.length_a   1.000
_cell.length_b   1.000
_cell.length_c   1.000
_cell.angle_alpha   90.00
_cell.angle_beta   90.00
_cell.angle_gamma   90.00
#
_symmetry.space_group_name_H-M   'P 1'
#
loop_
_entity.id
_entity.type
_entity.pdbx_description
1 polymer ?
#
loop_
_entity_poly.entity_id
_entity_poly.type
_entity_poly.pdbx_seq_one_letter_code
_entity_poly.pdbx_strand_id
1 'polypeptide(L)'
;MKKKTLALFSAAVMAAAAMTGCSNNTAPTSPSTEETTKAPEAPSTEAAAETAAEEQKKELVILGGNGAGLIAAIQAAEDGINPSKILILSGSGELAADMKEKEDFINASETAEQFEAEIDDTYDTFLSDTLKAGKNSNNQDMAEFLVESAEEAKNWVEGLGIKLTGVEKKDGSSLARSYTLADGGSLSEALSEALVKKVEDLKIPVKTGAEVKEIVMNADGVVTGVKAEIDGTEETIDSIAVVAADKNLLPVLSGMEIQLTKAADEKATGIIVNSCAEVLDAAGEPVPGIYAVGGLIDAGVHGEAVLPGNDLTATVVFGETAGVESAIYISDNRE
;
A
#
# COMPACT_ATOMS: atom_id res chain seq x y z
N MET A 1 -48.85 -17.45 4.04
CA MET A 1 -48.93 -16.92 5.41
C MET A 1 -47.58 -17.09 6.08
N LYS A 2 -46.87 -15.97 6.31
CA LYS A 2 -45.89 -15.71 7.38
C LYS A 2 -45.32 -14.31 7.07
N LYS A 3 -45.94 -13.29 7.67
CA LYS A 3 -45.50 -11.89 7.59
C LYS A 3 -44.33 -11.72 8.55
N LYS A 4 -43.21 -11.18 8.08
CA LYS A 4 -42.20 -10.56 8.94
C LYS A 4 -42.17 -9.07 8.62
N THR A 5 -42.34 -8.30 9.67
CA THR A 5 -42.61 -6.86 9.71
C THR A 5 -41.32 -6.08 9.48
N LEU A 6 -41.37 -5.13 8.55
CA LEU A 6 -40.32 -4.15 8.27
C LEU A 6 -40.40 -3.05 9.32
N ALA A 7 -39.33 -2.81 10.08
CA ALA A 7 -39.23 -1.67 11.00
C ALA A 7 -38.37 -0.58 10.34
N LEU A 8 -39.02 0.52 9.95
CA LEU A 8 -38.37 1.76 9.55
C LEU A 8 -37.89 2.50 10.81
N PHE A 9 -36.59 2.78 10.90
CA PHE A 9 -36.08 3.79 11.83
C PHE A 9 -36.01 5.14 11.13
N SER A 10 -36.73 6.10 11.70
CA SER A 10 -36.82 7.49 11.25
C SER A 10 -35.61 8.28 11.75
N ALA A 11 -34.91 8.96 10.83
CA ALA A 11 -33.87 9.92 11.16
C ALA A 11 -34.49 11.18 11.77
N ALA A 12 -34.03 11.57 12.96
CA ALA A 12 -34.37 12.84 13.59
C ALA A 12 -33.23 13.84 13.38
N VAL A 13 -33.50 14.85 12.55
CA VAL A 13 -32.69 16.06 12.38
C VAL A 13 -32.99 17.00 13.56
N MET A 14 -31.97 17.46 14.28
CA MET A 14 -32.08 18.65 15.12
C MET A 14 -31.11 19.72 14.64
N ALA A 15 -31.68 20.82 14.20
CA ALA A 15 -31.03 22.11 14.01
C ALA A 15 -31.83 23.18 14.78
N ALA A 16 -31.14 24.30 15.05
CA ALA A 16 -31.59 25.58 15.62
C ALA A 16 -31.48 25.68 17.16
N ALA A 17 -31.13 26.82 17.77
CA ALA A 17 -30.53 28.09 17.34
C ALA A 17 -30.24 28.88 18.64
N ALA A 18 -29.28 29.81 18.58
CA ALA A 18 -28.97 30.75 19.67
C ALA A 18 -29.99 31.91 19.76
N MET A 19 -30.17 32.47 20.97
CA MET A 19 -30.03 33.91 21.33
C MET A 19 -30.98 34.40 22.45
N THR A 20 -30.33 34.97 23.50
CA THR A 20 -30.64 36.19 24.30
C THR A 20 -31.88 36.39 25.21
N GLY A 21 -31.57 36.68 26.49
CA GLY A 21 -32.04 37.84 27.30
C GLY A 21 -33.35 37.68 28.07
N CYS A 22 -33.60 38.22 29.29
CA CYS A 22 -32.93 39.09 30.27
C CYS A 22 -33.69 38.94 31.62
N SER A 23 -33.08 39.23 32.79
CA SER A 23 -33.54 40.28 33.74
C SER A 23 -32.83 40.24 35.12
N ASN A 24 -32.65 41.44 35.70
CA ASN A 24 -31.83 41.86 36.85
C ASN A 24 -32.51 41.78 38.24
N ASN A 25 -31.67 41.77 39.29
CA ASN A 25 -31.52 42.70 40.45
C ASN A 25 -31.28 41.91 41.76
N THR A 26 -30.27 42.13 42.61
CA THR A 26 -29.84 43.38 43.28
C THR A 26 -28.50 43.12 44.03
N ALA A 27 -27.56 44.08 44.03
CA ALA A 27 -26.31 44.13 44.84
C ALA A 27 -26.58 44.85 46.20
N PRO A 28 -25.63 45.14 47.14
CA PRO A 28 -24.15 45.19 47.09
C PRO A 28 -23.47 44.41 48.27
N THR A 29 -22.16 44.16 48.36
CA THR A 29 -20.97 45.04 48.51
C THR A 29 -19.69 44.18 48.52
N SER A 30 -18.60 44.63 47.88
CA SER A 30 -17.24 44.03 47.97
C SER A 30 -16.53 44.33 49.31
N PRO A 31 -15.39 43.65 49.63
CA PRO A 31 -14.09 44.05 49.05
C PRO A 31 -13.21 42.89 48.54
N SER A 32 -12.46 43.25 47.49
CA SER A 32 -11.26 42.67 46.87
C SER A 32 -10.44 41.60 47.63
N THR A 33 -10.22 40.47 46.97
CA THR A 33 -8.98 39.65 47.06
C THR A 33 -8.53 39.30 45.66
N GLU A 34 -7.27 39.63 45.35
CA GLU A 34 -6.58 39.36 44.08
C GLU A 34 -6.53 37.85 43.78
N GLU A 35 -7.06 37.45 42.63
CA GLU A 35 -6.71 36.18 41.99
C GLU A 35 -5.39 36.39 41.23
N THR A 36 -4.34 35.70 41.68
CA THR A 36 -3.12 35.51 40.91
C THR A 36 -3.43 34.60 39.72
N THR A 37 -3.60 35.19 38.54
CA THR A 37 -3.55 34.47 37.26
C THR A 37 -2.18 33.83 37.08
N LYS A 38 -2.11 32.49 37.15
CA LYS A 38 -0.93 31.72 36.73
C LYS A 38 -0.88 31.78 35.19
N ALA A 39 0.22 32.31 34.66
CA ALA A 39 0.51 32.26 33.22
C ALA A 39 0.59 30.80 32.73
N PRO A 40 0.31 30.50 31.45
CA PRO A 40 0.50 29.15 30.94
C PRO A 40 1.99 28.81 31.04
N GLU A 41 2.32 27.77 31.81
CA GLU A 41 3.68 27.25 31.87
C GLU A 41 4.04 26.72 30.48
N ALA A 42 5.15 27.21 29.92
CA ALA A 42 5.74 26.65 28.72
C ALA A 42 6.05 25.16 28.97
N PRO A 43 5.88 24.26 27.98
CA PRO A 43 6.12 22.84 28.19
C PRO A 43 7.54 22.62 28.70
N SER A 44 7.70 21.71 29.65
CA SER A 44 9.03 21.33 30.15
C SER A 44 9.87 20.81 28.99
N THR A 45 11.20 20.96 29.07
CA THR A 45 12.15 20.45 28.06
C THR A 45 12.01 18.95 27.82
N GLU A 46 11.50 18.20 28.79
CA GLU A 46 11.26 16.75 28.70
C GLU A 46 9.97 16.45 27.91
N ALA A 47 8.87 17.17 28.19
CA ALA A 47 7.63 17.05 27.42
C ALA A 47 7.81 17.56 25.97
N ALA A 48 8.59 18.61 25.75
CA ALA A 48 8.92 19.09 24.41
C ALA A 48 9.82 18.11 23.63
N ALA A 49 10.71 17.38 24.32
CA ALA A 49 11.53 16.34 23.70
C ALA A 49 10.73 15.07 23.41
N GLU A 50 9.78 14.71 24.28
CA GLU A 50 8.86 13.58 24.10
C GLU A 50 7.88 13.85 22.94
N THR A 51 7.26 15.03 22.88
CA THR A 51 6.43 15.44 21.73
C THR A 51 7.25 15.52 20.43
N ALA A 52 8.50 15.98 20.46
CA ALA A 52 9.36 16.00 19.28
C ALA A 52 9.78 14.59 18.82
N ALA A 53 9.97 13.65 19.75
CA ALA A 53 10.24 12.24 19.44
C ALA A 53 8.99 11.55 18.88
N GLU A 54 7.82 11.85 19.43
CA GLU A 54 6.53 11.34 18.97
C GLU A 54 6.15 11.88 17.58
N GLU A 55 6.51 13.12 17.26
CA GLU A 55 6.38 13.70 15.90
C GLU A 55 7.32 13.02 14.88
N GLN A 56 8.47 12.50 15.31
CA GLN A 56 9.44 11.82 14.43
C GLN A 56 9.15 10.34 14.19
N LYS A 57 8.41 9.67 15.08
CA LYS A 57 8.05 8.25 14.94
C LYS A 57 7.28 8.00 13.64
N LYS A 58 7.74 7.04 12.84
CA LYS A 58 7.05 6.58 11.64
C LYS A 58 6.04 5.51 12.01
N GLU A 59 4.96 5.42 11.25
CA GLU A 59 3.98 4.35 11.38
C GLU A 59 4.25 3.28 10.32
N LEU A 60 4.52 3.72 9.09
CA LEU A 60 4.79 2.87 7.94
C LEU A 60 6.15 3.22 7.33
N VAL A 61 6.98 2.20 7.07
CA VAL A 61 8.20 2.36 6.27
C VAL A 61 8.11 1.49 5.02
N ILE A 62 8.22 2.11 3.86
CA ILE A 62 8.32 1.43 2.56
C ILE A 62 9.79 1.19 2.23
N LEU A 63 10.17 -0.05 1.99
CA LEU A 63 11.53 -0.47 1.65
C LEU A 63 11.61 -0.69 0.14
N GLY A 64 11.82 0.39 -0.60
CA GLY A 64 11.93 0.40 -2.06
C GLY A 64 11.17 1.57 -2.67
N GLY A 65 11.88 2.40 -3.44
CA GLY A 65 11.29 3.50 -4.22
C GLY A 65 10.80 3.09 -5.61
N ASN A 66 10.45 1.82 -5.81
CA ASN A 66 9.95 1.29 -7.10
C ASN A 66 8.44 1.50 -7.23
N GLY A 67 7.86 1.18 -8.39
CA GLY A 67 6.44 1.41 -8.67
C GLY A 67 5.51 0.82 -7.61
N ALA A 68 5.71 -0.45 -7.23
CA ALA A 68 4.89 -1.11 -6.22
C ALA A 68 5.00 -0.45 -4.83
N GLY A 69 6.21 -0.04 -4.43
CA GLY A 69 6.44 0.68 -3.18
C GLY A 69 5.78 2.07 -3.16
N LEU A 70 5.83 2.81 -4.28
CA LEU A 70 5.15 4.10 -4.38
C LEU A 70 3.62 3.93 -4.31
N ILE A 71 3.07 2.92 -4.99
CA ILE A 71 1.63 2.60 -4.94
C ILE A 71 1.21 2.31 -3.50
N ALA A 72 1.95 1.45 -2.79
CA ALA A 72 1.68 1.15 -1.38
C ALA A 72 1.70 2.39 -0.48
N ALA A 73 2.68 3.28 -0.66
CA ALA A 73 2.76 4.55 0.07
C ALA A 73 1.57 5.48 -0.23
N ILE A 74 1.20 5.61 -1.50
CA ILE A 74 0.07 6.44 -1.93
C ILE A 74 -1.22 5.90 -1.34
N GLN A 75 -1.47 4.60 -1.52
CA GLN A 75 -2.69 3.96 -1.06
C GLN A 75 -2.84 4.05 0.46
N ALA A 76 -1.78 3.75 1.22
CA ALA A 76 -1.76 3.91 2.68
C ALA A 76 -2.08 5.35 3.13
N ALA A 77 -1.60 6.35 2.40
CA ALA A 77 -1.91 7.75 2.68
C ALA A 77 -3.37 8.10 2.36
N GLU A 78 -3.92 7.58 1.26
CA GLU A 78 -5.32 7.77 0.87
C GLU A 78 -6.29 7.08 1.84
N ASP A 79 -5.87 5.97 2.45
CA ASP A 79 -6.60 5.26 3.51
C ASP A 79 -6.42 5.85 4.91
N GLY A 80 -5.77 7.01 5.01
CA GLY A 80 -5.81 7.84 6.21
C GLY A 80 -4.57 7.77 7.10
N ILE A 81 -3.48 7.11 6.67
CA ILE A 81 -2.18 7.33 7.31
C ILE A 81 -1.72 8.75 6.98
N ASN A 82 -1.32 9.51 8.00
CA ASN A 82 -0.78 10.85 7.75
C ASN A 82 0.51 10.72 6.90
N PRO A 83 0.63 11.40 5.74
CA PRO A 83 1.80 11.28 4.87
C PRO A 83 3.14 11.51 5.58
N SER A 84 3.21 12.36 6.62
CA SER A 84 4.44 12.59 7.38
C SER A 84 4.88 11.39 8.24
N LYS A 85 3.96 10.45 8.50
CA LYS A 85 4.18 9.20 9.25
C LYS A 85 4.56 8.02 8.34
N ILE A 86 4.49 8.20 7.02
CA ILE A 86 5.05 7.28 6.04
C ILE A 86 6.49 7.70 5.75
N LEU A 87 7.38 6.74 5.49
CA LEU A 87 8.72 7.00 4.99
C LEU A 87 9.09 6.00 3.90
N ILE A 88 9.49 6.50 2.74
CA ILE A 88 10.02 5.67 1.65
C ILE A 88 11.55 5.67 1.74
N LEU A 89 12.14 4.49 1.90
CA LEU A 89 13.58 4.26 1.79
C LEU A 89 13.87 3.67 0.40
N SER A 90 14.57 4.42 -0.44
CA SER A 90 14.93 3.98 -1.79
C SER A 90 16.44 3.79 -1.89
N GLY A 91 16.89 2.61 -2.33
CA GLY A 91 18.31 2.40 -2.66
C GLY A 91 18.76 3.17 -3.90
N SER A 92 17.83 3.48 -4.82
CA SER A 92 18.07 4.27 -6.04
C SER A 92 17.81 5.77 -5.81
N GLY A 93 18.50 6.60 -6.60
CA GLY A 93 18.21 8.04 -6.71
C GLY A 93 17.02 8.37 -7.61
N GLU A 94 16.60 7.45 -8.48
CA GLU A 94 15.43 7.58 -9.33
C GLU A 94 14.29 6.70 -8.79
N LEU A 95 13.13 7.32 -8.56
CA LEU A 95 11.92 6.63 -8.10
C LEU A 95 11.14 6.05 -9.28
N ALA A 96 10.40 4.97 -9.03
CA ALA A 96 9.61 4.22 -10.02
C ALA A 96 10.39 3.86 -11.30
N ALA A 97 11.71 3.68 -11.19
CA ALA A 97 12.59 3.43 -12.33
C ALA A 97 12.32 2.06 -12.99
N ASP A 98 11.85 1.08 -12.21
CA ASP A 98 11.47 -0.27 -12.67
C ASP A 98 10.28 -0.26 -13.64
N MET A 99 9.47 0.80 -13.61
CA MET A 99 8.32 0.92 -14.50
C MET A 99 8.74 0.93 -15.97
N LYS A 100 9.93 1.45 -16.30
CA LYS A 100 10.45 1.49 -17.68
C LYS A 100 10.70 0.11 -18.30
N GLU A 101 10.76 -0.93 -17.47
CA GLU A 101 10.96 -2.31 -17.91
C GLU A 101 9.63 -3.06 -18.11
N LYS A 102 8.49 -2.43 -17.75
CA LYS A 102 7.17 -3.05 -17.81
C LYS A 102 6.49 -2.83 -19.15
N GLU A 103 5.59 -3.76 -19.47
CA GLU A 103 4.74 -3.65 -20.65
C GLU A 103 3.87 -2.38 -20.63
N ASP A 104 3.61 -1.82 -21.81
CA ASP A 104 2.81 -0.60 -21.99
C ASP A 104 1.30 -0.86 -22.00
N PHE A 105 0.87 -1.93 -21.31
CA PHE A 105 -0.53 -2.28 -21.15
C PHE A 105 -0.74 -3.05 -19.84
N ILE A 106 -1.94 -2.92 -19.29
CA ILE A 106 -2.41 -3.66 -18.12
C ILE A 106 -3.46 -4.67 -18.57
N ASN A 107 -3.47 -5.85 -17.96
CA ASN A 107 -4.48 -6.88 -18.25
C ASN A 107 -5.57 -6.84 -17.17
N ALA A 108 -6.83 -6.91 -17.57
CA ALA A 108 -7.97 -7.07 -16.66
C ALA A 108 -9.09 -7.84 -17.36
N SER A 109 -9.67 -8.83 -16.68
CA SER A 109 -10.85 -9.58 -17.15
C SER A 109 -12.11 -9.15 -16.42
N GLU A 110 -13.27 -9.58 -16.93
CA GLU A 110 -14.61 -9.28 -16.40
C GLU A 110 -14.98 -7.79 -16.36
N THR A 111 -14.28 -6.99 -17.15
CA THR A 111 -14.46 -5.54 -17.25
C THR A 111 -15.72 -5.13 -18.05
N ALA A 112 -16.24 -3.94 -17.77
CA ALA A 112 -17.36 -3.36 -18.52
C ALA A 112 -17.06 -3.22 -20.03
N GLU A 113 -15.84 -2.85 -20.41
CA GLU A 113 -15.42 -2.69 -21.80
C GLU A 113 -15.40 -4.02 -22.57
N GLN A 114 -15.04 -5.13 -21.90
CA GLN A 114 -15.17 -6.47 -22.49
C GLN A 114 -16.63 -6.82 -22.73
N PHE A 115 -17.52 -6.54 -21.76
CA PHE A 115 -18.94 -6.78 -21.91
C PHE A 115 -19.55 -5.97 -23.07
N GLU A 116 -19.20 -4.69 -23.19
CA GLU A 116 -19.64 -3.82 -24.30
C GLU A 116 -19.13 -4.29 -25.66
N ALA A 117 -17.94 -4.89 -25.69
CA ALA A 117 -17.33 -5.48 -26.88
C ALA A 117 -17.81 -6.93 -27.16
N GLU A 118 -18.80 -7.43 -26.42
CA GLU A 118 -19.33 -8.80 -26.54
C GLU A 118 -18.25 -9.89 -26.32
N ILE A 119 -17.26 -9.61 -25.47
CA ILE A 119 -16.20 -10.55 -25.06
C ILE A 119 -16.57 -11.17 -23.71
N ASP A 120 -16.75 -12.49 -23.70
CA ASP A 120 -17.04 -13.30 -22.52
C ASP A 120 -15.73 -13.86 -21.93
N ASP A 121 -14.94 -13.00 -21.29
CA ASP A 121 -13.73 -13.37 -20.55
C ASP A 121 -14.05 -13.61 -19.08
N THR A 122 -13.26 -14.45 -18.42
CA THR A 122 -13.50 -14.87 -17.02
C THR A 122 -12.19 -14.94 -16.26
N TYR A 123 -12.25 -14.83 -14.93
CA TYR A 123 -11.08 -15.05 -14.09
C TYR A 123 -10.44 -16.43 -14.34
N ASP A 124 -11.23 -17.49 -14.53
CA ASP A 124 -10.72 -18.83 -14.85
C ASP A 124 -9.91 -18.87 -16.15
N THR A 125 -10.39 -18.17 -17.19
CA THR A 125 -9.69 -18.12 -18.49
C THR A 125 -8.40 -17.32 -18.37
N PHE A 126 -8.44 -16.20 -17.64
CA PHE A 126 -7.26 -15.38 -17.39
C PHE A 126 -6.23 -16.10 -16.50
N LEU A 127 -6.67 -16.80 -15.46
CA LEU A 127 -5.83 -17.64 -14.61
C LEU A 127 -5.16 -18.74 -15.43
N SER A 128 -5.91 -19.43 -16.30
CA SER A 128 -5.36 -20.49 -17.14
C SER A 128 -4.24 -19.99 -18.05
N ASP A 129 -4.41 -18.81 -18.66
CA ASP A 129 -3.36 -18.17 -19.47
C ASP A 129 -2.14 -17.79 -18.61
N THR A 130 -2.38 -17.26 -17.41
CA THR A 130 -1.34 -16.85 -16.45
C THR A 130 -0.50 -18.04 -15.98
N LEU A 131 -1.15 -19.13 -15.55
CA LEU A 131 -0.49 -20.38 -15.13
C LEU A 131 0.26 -21.02 -16.30
N LYS A 132 -0.31 -20.97 -17.51
CA LYS A 132 0.35 -21.49 -18.71
C LYS A 132 1.63 -20.71 -19.03
N ALA A 133 1.62 -19.38 -18.94
CA ALA A 133 2.81 -18.55 -19.12
C ALA A 133 3.90 -18.92 -18.09
N GLY A 134 3.51 -19.03 -16.82
CA GLY A 134 4.40 -19.43 -15.72
C GLY A 134 4.77 -20.92 -15.68
N LYS A 135 4.38 -21.71 -16.69
CA LYS A 135 4.56 -23.18 -16.75
C LYS A 135 4.03 -23.94 -15.52
N ASN A 136 2.99 -23.40 -14.88
CA ASN A 136 2.37 -23.91 -13.65
C ASN A 136 3.34 -23.95 -12.45
N SER A 137 4.36 -23.09 -12.45
CA SER A 137 5.27 -22.92 -11.31
C SER A 137 4.91 -21.72 -10.43
N ASN A 138 3.85 -21.00 -10.79
CA ASN A 138 3.25 -19.95 -9.97
C ASN A 138 2.83 -20.53 -8.61
N ASN A 139 2.87 -19.71 -7.57
CA ASN A 139 2.03 -19.91 -6.41
C ASN A 139 0.58 -19.69 -6.84
N GLN A 140 -0.27 -20.70 -6.64
CA GLN A 140 -1.63 -20.70 -7.17
C GLN A 140 -2.49 -19.60 -6.53
N ASP A 141 -2.44 -19.44 -5.21
CA ASP A 141 -3.23 -18.44 -4.47
C ASP A 141 -2.85 -17.01 -4.91
N MET A 142 -1.56 -16.75 -5.11
CA MET A 142 -1.08 -15.44 -5.59
C MET A 142 -1.50 -15.16 -7.05
N ALA A 143 -1.51 -16.18 -7.90
CA ALA A 143 -1.94 -16.04 -9.30
C ALA A 143 -3.47 -15.87 -9.41
N GLU A 144 -4.24 -16.56 -8.57
CA GLU A 144 -5.68 -16.38 -8.43
C GLU A 144 -6.00 -14.96 -7.97
N PHE A 145 -5.37 -14.50 -6.89
CA PHE A 145 -5.57 -13.15 -6.38
C PHE A 145 -5.22 -12.06 -7.41
N LEU A 146 -4.15 -12.24 -8.19
CA LEU A 146 -3.77 -11.34 -9.28
C LEU A 146 -4.92 -11.16 -10.28
N VAL A 147 -5.49 -12.26 -10.78
CA VAL A 147 -6.48 -12.17 -11.86
C VAL A 147 -7.83 -11.68 -11.38
N GLU A 148 -8.22 -12.02 -10.14
CA GLU A 148 -9.46 -11.56 -9.51
C GLU A 148 -9.42 -10.05 -9.23
N SER A 149 -8.26 -9.52 -8.85
CA SER A 149 -8.09 -8.10 -8.49
C SER A 149 -7.73 -7.19 -9.68
N ALA A 150 -7.58 -7.76 -10.88
CA ALA A 150 -7.03 -7.05 -12.03
C ALA A 150 -7.91 -5.89 -12.52
N GLU A 151 -9.24 -6.01 -12.43
CA GLU A 151 -10.16 -4.91 -12.77
C GLU A 151 -10.02 -3.74 -11.80
N GLU A 152 -9.91 -4.01 -10.50
CA GLU A 152 -9.71 -2.98 -9.48
C GLU A 152 -8.40 -2.23 -9.71
N ALA A 153 -7.32 -2.96 -9.99
CA ALA A 153 -6.03 -2.36 -10.35
C ALA A 153 -6.10 -1.48 -11.62
N LYS A 154 -6.84 -1.90 -12.66
CA LYS A 154 -7.10 -1.04 -13.84
C LYS A 154 -7.79 0.25 -13.42
N ASN A 155 -8.83 0.15 -12.59
CA ASN A 155 -9.60 1.31 -12.12
C ASN A 155 -8.75 2.22 -11.22
N TRP A 156 -7.84 1.67 -10.42
CA TRP A 156 -6.90 2.44 -9.61
C TRP A 156 -5.97 3.30 -10.48
N VAL A 157 -5.43 2.73 -11.57
CA VAL A 157 -4.65 3.47 -12.56
C VAL A 157 -5.47 4.62 -13.17
N GLU A 158 -6.74 4.38 -13.49
CA GLU A 158 -7.65 5.42 -13.98
C GLU A 158 -7.95 6.50 -12.93
N GLY A 159 -7.96 6.13 -11.65
CA GLY A 159 -8.09 7.03 -10.50
C GLY A 159 -6.97 8.07 -10.40
N LEU A 160 -5.77 7.77 -10.93
CA LEU A 160 -4.68 8.73 -11.07
C LEU A 160 -4.89 9.74 -12.22
N GLY A 161 -6.00 9.65 -12.94
CA GLY A 161 -6.30 10.48 -14.11
C GLY A 161 -5.69 9.97 -15.41
N ILE A 162 -5.12 8.76 -15.40
CA ILE A 162 -4.59 8.09 -16.59
C ILE A 162 -5.76 7.47 -17.34
N LYS A 163 -5.96 7.87 -18.60
CA LYS A 163 -7.06 7.31 -19.40
C LYS A 163 -6.58 6.08 -20.15
N LEU A 164 -7.29 4.97 -19.98
CA LEU A 164 -7.01 3.74 -20.69
C LEU A 164 -7.96 3.56 -21.87
N THR A 165 -7.50 2.81 -22.87
CA THR A 165 -8.27 2.39 -24.04
C THR A 165 -8.02 0.93 -24.33
N GLY A 166 -8.98 0.28 -24.96
CA GLY A 166 -8.98 -1.16 -25.20
C GLY A 166 -10.29 -1.60 -25.89
N VAL A 167 -10.64 -2.88 -25.87
CA VAL A 167 -9.91 -4.01 -25.29
C VAL A 167 -9.17 -4.79 -26.39
N GLU A 168 -7.88 -5.07 -26.17
CA GLU A 168 -7.02 -5.75 -27.15
C GLU A 168 -6.64 -7.16 -26.71
N LYS A 169 -6.45 -8.06 -27.69
CA LYS A 169 -5.84 -9.38 -27.47
C LYS A 169 -4.34 -9.30 -27.72
N LYS A 170 -3.55 -9.58 -26.69
CA LYS A 170 -2.08 -9.66 -26.75
C LYS A 170 -1.59 -11.10 -26.74
N ASP A 171 -0.31 -11.29 -27.05
CA ASP A 171 0.32 -12.60 -27.10
C ASP A 171 0.22 -13.33 -25.76
N GLY A 172 -0.02 -14.64 -25.81
CA GLY A 172 -0.23 -15.48 -24.62
C GLY A 172 -1.67 -15.49 -24.10
N SER A 173 -2.44 -14.41 -24.28
CA SER A 173 -3.83 -14.34 -23.85
C SER A 173 -4.77 -15.11 -24.79
N SER A 174 -5.76 -15.81 -24.24
CA SER A 174 -6.81 -16.52 -24.97
C SER A 174 -7.89 -15.57 -25.47
N LEU A 175 -8.22 -14.53 -24.69
CA LEU A 175 -9.22 -13.50 -25.01
C LEU A 175 -8.60 -12.09 -24.94
N ALA A 176 -9.32 -11.10 -25.48
CA ALA A 176 -8.90 -9.71 -25.41
C ALA A 176 -9.16 -9.18 -23.99
N ARG A 177 -8.12 -8.68 -23.33
CA ARG A 177 -8.16 -8.18 -21.94
C ARG A 177 -7.13 -7.09 -21.63
N SER A 178 -6.43 -6.61 -22.65
CA SER A 178 -5.33 -5.67 -22.49
C SER A 178 -5.78 -4.24 -22.75
N TYR A 179 -5.37 -3.33 -21.87
CA TYR A 179 -5.69 -1.91 -21.88
C TYR A 179 -4.41 -1.08 -21.98
N THR A 180 -4.38 -0.15 -22.91
CA THR A 180 -3.23 0.73 -23.21
C THR A 180 -3.57 2.19 -22.88
N LEU A 181 -2.58 3.08 -22.89
CA LEU A 181 -2.79 4.51 -22.72
C LEU A 181 -3.64 5.08 -23.88
N ALA A 182 -4.76 5.74 -23.57
CA ALA A 182 -5.76 6.19 -24.55
C ALA A 182 -5.21 7.19 -25.58
N ASP A 183 -4.31 8.06 -25.17
CA ASP A 183 -3.70 9.08 -26.02
C ASP A 183 -2.46 8.56 -26.78
N GLY A 184 -2.17 7.26 -26.69
CA GLY A 184 -0.97 6.62 -27.19
C GLY A 184 0.29 6.97 -26.38
N GLY A 185 1.40 6.30 -26.66
CA GLY A 185 2.63 6.42 -25.88
C GLY A 185 2.82 5.28 -24.89
N SER A 186 3.68 5.49 -23.89
CA SER A 186 4.00 4.48 -22.89
C SER A 186 3.09 4.62 -21.67
N LEU A 187 2.32 3.57 -21.38
CA LEU A 187 1.50 3.51 -20.17
C LEU A 187 2.40 3.43 -18.93
N SER A 188 3.49 2.67 -19.01
CA SER A 188 4.37 2.45 -17.86
C SER A 188 5.13 3.72 -17.48
N GLU A 189 5.56 4.53 -18.45
CA GLU A 189 6.12 5.87 -18.22
C GLU A 189 5.06 6.83 -17.64
N ALA A 190 3.85 6.89 -18.21
CA ALA A 190 2.78 7.75 -17.71
C ALA A 190 2.41 7.41 -16.26
N LEU A 191 2.36 6.13 -15.91
CA LEU A 191 2.13 5.68 -14.55
C LEU A 191 3.31 6.02 -13.62
N SER A 192 4.56 5.80 -14.07
CA SER A 192 5.75 6.20 -13.31
C SER A 192 5.73 7.69 -12.93
N GLU A 193 5.46 8.57 -13.89
CA GLU A 193 5.36 10.01 -13.68
C GLU A 193 4.21 10.37 -12.72
N ALA A 194 3.05 9.75 -12.88
CA ALA A 194 1.90 9.97 -12.01
C ALA A 194 2.18 9.56 -10.55
N LEU A 195 2.84 8.42 -10.34
CA LEU A 195 3.21 7.92 -9.01
C LEU A 195 4.18 8.88 -8.31
N VAL A 196 5.27 9.25 -8.99
CA VAL A 196 6.26 10.21 -8.43
C VAL A 196 5.59 11.53 -8.09
N LYS A 197 4.78 12.06 -9.01
CA LYS A 197 4.03 13.29 -8.79
C LYS A 197 3.08 13.18 -7.58
N LYS A 198 2.37 12.06 -7.45
CA LYS A 198 1.41 11.86 -6.35
C LYS A 198 2.11 11.77 -5.00
N VAL A 199 3.26 11.10 -4.91
CA VAL A 199 4.12 11.06 -3.71
C VAL A 199 4.58 12.46 -3.32
N GLU A 200 4.98 13.28 -4.28
CA GLU A 200 5.34 14.69 -4.05
C GLU A 200 4.16 15.55 -3.59
N ASP A 201 2.99 15.42 -4.24
CA ASP A 201 1.78 16.18 -3.92
C ASP A 201 1.25 15.83 -2.51
N LEU A 202 1.32 14.56 -2.13
CA LEU A 202 0.99 14.07 -0.78
C LEU A 202 2.07 14.44 0.27
N LYS A 203 3.26 14.86 -0.18
CA LYS A 203 4.42 15.20 0.66
C LYS A 203 4.88 14.02 1.51
N ILE A 204 4.85 12.82 0.95
CA ILE A 204 5.38 11.63 1.61
C ILE A 204 6.91 11.75 1.65
N PRO A 205 7.55 11.68 2.84
CA PRO A 205 9.00 11.74 2.97
C PRO A 205 9.69 10.58 2.22
N VAL A 206 10.73 10.91 1.46
CA VAL A 206 11.58 9.96 0.75
C VAL A 206 13.05 10.17 1.14
N LYS A 207 13.75 9.08 1.45
CA LYS A 207 15.22 9.04 1.57
C LYS A 207 15.79 8.14 0.49
N THR A 208 16.54 8.71 -0.45
CA THR A 208 17.24 7.99 -1.53
C THR A 208 18.65 7.58 -1.12
N GLY A 209 19.24 6.60 -1.80
CA GLY A 209 20.54 6.05 -1.43
C GLY A 209 20.53 5.31 -0.09
N ALA A 210 19.35 4.86 0.36
CA ALA A 210 19.16 4.14 1.61
C ALA A 210 19.35 2.64 1.39
N GLU A 211 20.27 2.02 2.12
CA GLU A 211 20.49 0.58 2.11
C GLU A 211 19.93 -0.05 3.38
N VAL A 212 18.82 -0.77 3.26
CA VAL A 212 18.22 -1.50 4.39
C VAL A 212 19.07 -2.72 4.72
N LYS A 213 19.43 -2.87 5.99
CA LYS A 213 20.30 -3.94 6.49
C LYS A 213 19.52 -5.00 7.27
N GLU A 214 18.47 -4.60 7.97
CA GLU A 214 17.73 -5.47 8.88
C GLU A 214 16.28 -4.97 9.06
N ILE A 215 15.32 -5.90 9.12
CA ILE A 215 13.98 -5.62 9.65
C ILE A 215 14.01 -6.01 11.13
N VAL A 216 13.71 -5.04 12.00
CA VAL A 216 13.80 -5.20 13.45
C VAL A 216 12.48 -5.72 13.98
N MET A 217 12.54 -6.75 14.82
CA MET A 217 11.37 -7.38 15.44
C MET A 217 11.56 -7.51 16.95
N ASN A 218 10.44 -7.56 17.67
CA ASN A 218 10.44 -7.90 19.09
C ASN A 218 10.49 -9.41 19.32
N ALA A 219 10.51 -9.83 20.59
CA ALA A 219 10.60 -11.24 20.98
C ALA A 219 9.39 -12.10 20.55
N ASP A 220 8.25 -11.45 20.25
CA ASP A 220 7.03 -12.10 19.79
C ASP A 220 6.96 -12.19 18.25
N GLY A 221 8.02 -11.77 17.55
CA GLY A 221 8.10 -11.81 16.08
C GLY A 221 7.36 -10.67 15.38
N VAL A 222 6.92 -9.65 16.10
CA VAL A 222 6.24 -8.47 15.54
C VAL A 222 7.27 -7.44 15.10
N VAL A 223 7.07 -6.85 13.91
CA VAL A 223 7.94 -5.77 13.43
C VAL A 223 7.89 -4.55 14.35
N THR A 224 9.03 -3.91 14.56
CA THR A 224 9.15 -2.67 15.34
C THR A 224 9.93 -1.59 14.62
N GLY A 225 10.48 -1.87 13.44
CA GLY A 225 11.22 -0.90 12.64
C GLY A 225 12.20 -1.54 11.68
N VAL A 226 13.13 -0.73 11.17
CA VAL A 226 14.20 -1.16 10.27
C VAL A 226 15.53 -0.51 10.62
N LYS A 227 16.64 -1.21 10.34
CA LYS A 227 17.97 -0.60 10.30
C LYS A 227 18.36 -0.34 8.85
N ALA A 228 18.78 0.88 8.57
CA ALA A 228 19.23 1.28 7.25
C ALA A 228 20.47 2.16 7.33
N GLU A 229 21.35 2.03 6.34
CA GLU A 229 22.43 2.96 6.09
C GLU A 229 21.93 4.07 5.16
N ILE A 230 22.03 5.32 5.61
CA ILE A 230 21.55 6.51 4.90
C ILE A 230 22.66 7.55 4.97
N ASP A 231 23.11 8.04 3.81
CA ASP A 231 24.22 9.01 3.72
C ASP A 231 25.48 8.56 4.50
N GLY A 232 25.76 7.25 4.50
CA GLY A 232 26.89 6.64 5.20
C GLY A 232 26.75 6.54 6.72
N THR A 233 25.54 6.78 7.25
CA THR A 233 25.21 6.65 8.68
C THR A 233 24.18 5.54 8.87
N GLU A 234 24.45 4.63 9.80
CA GLU A 234 23.45 3.61 10.19
C GLU A 234 22.43 4.24 11.15
N GLU A 235 21.16 4.15 10.78
CA GLU A 235 20.01 4.63 11.54
C GLU A 235 19.05 3.47 11.83
N THR A 236 18.45 3.47 13.02
CA THR A 236 17.26 2.65 13.30
C THR A 236 16.03 3.54 13.19
N ILE A 237 15.06 3.12 12.39
CA ILE A 237 13.81 3.83 12.15
C ILE A 237 12.69 2.97 12.70
N ASP A 238 12.06 3.44 13.78
CA ASP A 238 10.93 2.76 14.39
C ASP A 238 9.69 2.86 13.49
N SER A 239 8.95 1.76 13.37
CA SER A 239 7.67 1.70 12.64
C SER A 239 6.76 0.62 13.20
N ILE A 240 5.45 0.73 12.93
CA ILE A 240 4.44 -0.27 13.29
C ILE A 240 4.35 -1.34 12.20
N ALA A 241 4.52 -0.95 10.93
CA ALA A 241 4.54 -1.85 9.79
C ALA A 241 5.66 -1.50 8.79
N VAL A 242 5.99 -2.46 7.94
CA VAL A 242 6.92 -2.32 6.82
C VAL A 242 6.36 -2.97 5.56
N VAL A 243 6.56 -2.31 4.41
CA VAL A 243 6.27 -2.89 3.09
C VAL A 243 7.57 -3.04 2.34
N ALA A 244 8.01 -4.28 2.11
CA ALA A 244 9.20 -4.58 1.33
C ALA A 244 8.86 -4.65 -0.16
N ALA A 245 9.51 -3.80 -0.97
CA ALA A 245 9.23 -3.72 -2.40
C ALA A 245 10.47 -3.97 -3.28
N ASP A 246 11.67 -3.64 -2.79
CA ASP A 246 12.91 -3.81 -3.55
C ASP A 246 13.42 -5.26 -3.52
N LYS A 247 13.65 -5.86 -4.69
CA LYS A 247 14.19 -7.22 -4.84
C LYS A 247 15.55 -7.40 -4.17
N ASN A 248 16.33 -6.33 -4.01
CA ASN A 248 17.61 -6.34 -3.29
C ASN A 248 17.45 -6.67 -1.79
N LEU A 249 16.23 -6.64 -1.25
CA LEU A 249 15.93 -7.05 0.13
C LEU A 249 15.81 -8.56 0.29
N LEU A 250 15.80 -9.34 -0.79
CA LEU A 250 15.66 -10.79 -0.69
C LEU A 250 16.71 -11.43 0.24
N PRO A 251 18.00 -11.04 0.26
CA PRO A 251 18.96 -11.56 1.23
C PRO A 251 18.64 -11.19 2.70
N VAL A 252 18.01 -10.04 2.95
CA VAL A 252 17.58 -9.62 4.29
C VAL A 252 16.39 -10.48 4.74
N LEU A 253 15.37 -10.61 3.89
CA LEU A 253 14.14 -11.33 4.20
C LEU A 253 14.32 -12.85 4.23
N SER A 254 15.15 -13.42 3.34
CA SER A 254 15.43 -14.87 3.32
C SER A 254 16.25 -15.38 4.50
N GLY A 255 16.80 -14.47 5.33
CA GLY A 255 17.37 -14.83 6.62
C GLY A 255 16.33 -15.14 7.70
N MET A 256 15.06 -14.80 7.45
CA MET A 256 13.93 -15.11 8.32
C MET A 256 13.34 -16.49 8.02
N GLU A 257 12.60 -17.06 8.98
CA GLU A 257 11.86 -18.33 8.79
C GLU A 257 10.52 -18.09 8.05
N ILE A 258 10.61 -17.68 6.78
CA ILE A 258 9.47 -17.34 5.92
C ILE A 258 9.34 -18.25 4.70
N GLN A 259 8.18 -18.26 4.06
CA GLN A 259 7.97 -18.96 2.78
C GLN A 259 8.62 -18.21 1.62
N LEU A 260 9.36 -18.96 0.82
CA LEU A 260 10.14 -18.45 -0.30
C LEU A 260 9.85 -19.29 -1.55
N THR A 261 9.86 -18.64 -2.72
CA THR A 261 10.07 -19.38 -3.97
C THR A 261 11.55 -19.71 -4.12
N LYS A 262 11.83 -20.86 -4.73
CA LYS A 262 13.22 -21.31 -4.97
C LYS A 262 13.42 -21.74 -6.41
N ALA A 263 14.63 -21.46 -6.91
CA ALA A 263 15.11 -22.05 -8.14
C ALA A 263 15.50 -23.53 -7.93
N ALA A 264 15.80 -24.23 -9.03
CA ALA A 264 16.19 -25.64 -9.01
C ALA A 264 17.49 -25.92 -8.22
N ASP A 265 18.32 -24.90 -7.97
CA ASP A 265 19.54 -24.96 -7.15
C ASP A 265 19.29 -24.59 -5.68
N GLU A 266 18.02 -24.57 -5.24
CA GLU A 266 17.54 -24.20 -3.90
C GLU A 266 17.77 -22.73 -3.50
N LYS A 267 18.27 -21.89 -4.42
CA LYS A 267 18.42 -20.46 -4.15
C LYS A 267 17.05 -19.79 -4.11
N ALA A 268 16.81 -18.98 -3.07
CA ALA A 268 15.61 -18.15 -2.98
C ALA A 268 15.52 -17.20 -4.18
N THR A 269 14.34 -17.13 -4.79
CA THR A 269 14.04 -16.27 -5.95
C THR A 269 13.00 -15.20 -5.67
N GLY A 270 12.28 -15.33 -4.57
CA GLY A 270 11.20 -14.45 -4.17
C GLY A 270 10.53 -14.89 -2.87
N ILE A 271 9.53 -14.13 -2.45
CA ILE A 271 8.80 -14.28 -1.19
C ILE A 271 7.36 -14.68 -1.52
N ILE A 272 6.79 -15.59 -0.74
CA ILE A 272 5.37 -15.92 -0.81
C ILE A 272 4.60 -15.00 0.14
N VAL A 273 3.50 -14.44 -0.37
CA VAL A 273 2.55 -13.65 0.41
C VAL A 273 1.14 -14.21 0.24
N ASN A 274 0.24 -13.89 1.17
CA ASN A 274 -1.19 -14.17 0.99
C ASN A 274 -1.88 -13.07 0.15
N SER A 275 -3.20 -13.16 0.03
CA SER A 275 -4.05 -12.17 -0.66
C SER A 275 -4.13 -10.80 0.04
N CYS A 276 -3.57 -10.65 1.23
CA CYS A 276 -3.40 -9.38 1.94
C CYS A 276 -1.97 -8.82 1.78
N ALA A 277 -1.18 -9.41 0.87
CA ALA A 277 0.24 -9.11 0.66
C ALA A 277 1.14 -9.30 1.90
N GLU A 278 0.66 -10.01 2.93
CA GLU A 278 1.41 -10.30 4.15
C GLU A 278 2.44 -11.39 3.90
N VAL A 279 3.66 -11.19 4.41
CA VAL A 279 4.71 -12.21 4.37
C VAL A 279 4.32 -13.38 5.25
N LEU A 280 4.44 -14.61 4.73
CA LEU A 280 4.08 -15.81 5.47
C LEU A 280 5.29 -16.47 6.12
N ASP A 281 5.14 -16.88 7.39
CA ASP A 281 6.12 -17.69 8.09
C ASP A 281 6.20 -19.13 7.54
N ALA A 282 7.14 -19.93 8.03
CA ALA A 282 7.31 -21.32 7.62
C ALA A 282 6.07 -22.22 7.87
N ALA A 283 5.15 -21.82 8.75
CA ALA A 283 3.89 -22.51 9.00
C ALA A 283 2.75 -22.04 8.08
N GLY A 284 2.93 -20.91 7.37
CA GLY A 284 1.92 -20.28 6.53
C GLY A 284 1.07 -19.24 7.24
N GLU A 285 1.48 -18.81 8.44
CA GLU A 285 0.82 -17.74 9.17
C GLU A 285 1.44 -16.38 8.82
N PRO A 286 0.65 -15.29 8.80
CA PRO A 286 1.18 -13.95 8.55
C PRO A 286 2.22 -13.53 9.60
N VAL A 287 3.34 -12.97 9.15
CA VAL A 287 4.32 -12.30 10.02
C VAL A 287 3.81 -10.89 10.34
N PRO A 288 3.50 -10.58 11.61
CA PRO A 288 2.79 -9.34 11.95
C PRO A 288 3.53 -8.07 11.52
N GLY A 289 2.84 -7.26 10.69
CA GLY A 289 3.29 -5.95 10.22
C GLY A 289 4.29 -5.99 9.06
N ILE A 290 4.52 -7.15 8.41
CA ILE A 290 5.44 -7.27 7.28
C ILE A 290 4.69 -7.66 6.01
N TYR A 291 4.78 -6.80 5.01
CA TYR A 291 4.20 -6.98 3.69
C TYR A 291 5.29 -7.05 2.63
N ALA A 292 5.05 -7.74 1.51
CA ALA A 292 5.98 -7.77 0.38
C ALA A 292 5.28 -7.61 -0.97
N VAL A 293 5.88 -6.81 -1.86
CA VAL A 293 5.30 -6.44 -3.16
C VAL A 293 6.38 -6.31 -4.25
N GLY A 294 5.95 -6.16 -5.51
CA GLY A 294 6.83 -5.92 -6.65
C GLY A 294 7.83 -7.06 -6.88
N GLY A 295 9.06 -6.71 -7.26
CA GLY A 295 10.09 -7.67 -7.70
C GLY A 295 10.43 -8.80 -6.72
N LEU A 296 10.08 -8.64 -5.43
CA LEU A 296 10.22 -9.67 -4.40
C LEU A 296 9.23 -10.81 -4.56
N ILE A 297 8.03 -10.55 -5.07
CA ILE A 297 6.95 -11.55 -5.17
C ILE A 297 6.76 -12.09 -6.60
N ASP A 298 7.38 -11.45 -7.61
CA ASP A 298 7.26 -11.82 -9.03
C ASP A 298 7.41 -13.32 -9.29
N ALA A 299 8.37 -13.99 -8.65
CA ALA A 299 8.60 -15.41 -8.84
C ALA A 299 7.42 -16.27 -8.34
N GLY A 300 6.73 -15.83 -7.29
CA GLY A 300 5.51 -16.46 -6.79
C GLY A 300 4.33 -16.17 -7.70
N VAL A 301 4.12 -14.91 -8.07
CA VAL A 301 2.98 -14.49 -8.89
C VAL A 301 3.05 -15.06 -10.31
N HIS A 302 4.23 -14.99 -10.94
CA HIS A 302 4.40 -15.25 -12.37
C HIS A 302 5.03 -16.61 -12.69
N GLY A 303 5.64 -17.30 -11.71
CA GLY A 303 6.35 -18.54 -11.96
C GLY A 303 7.54 -18.33 -12.91
N GLU A 304 7.72 -19.23 -13.88
CA GLU A 304 8.86 -19.22 -14.80
C GLU A 304 8.85 -18.09 -15.82
N ALA A 305 7.68 -17.54 -16.17
CA ALA A 305 7.56 -16.44 -17.11
C ALA A 305 6.26 -15.66 -16.92
N VAL A 306 6.37 -14.34 -17.07
CA VAL A 306 5.24 -13.41 -16.98
C VAL A 306 4.38 -13.51 -18.24
N LEU A 307 3.06 -13.57 -18.07
CA LEU A 307 2.12 -13.28 -19.16
C LEU A 307 2.19 -11.77 -19.45
N PRO A 308 2.59 -11.31 -20.65
CA PRO A 308 2.78 -9.88 -20.91
C PRO A 308 1.60 -9.02 -20.45
N GLY A 309 1.87 -7.92 -19.74
CA GLY A 309 0.88 -7.04 -19.10
C GLY A 309 0.56 -7.41 -17.64
N ASN A 310 0.83 -8.65 -17.21
CA ASN A 310 0.62 -9.06 -15.81
C ASN A 310 1.69 -8.50 -14.86
N ASP A 311 2.87 -8.12 -15.35
CA ASP A 311 3.90 -7.39 -14.60
C ASP A 311 3.37 -6.04 -14.09
N LEU A 312 2.74 -5.26 -14.97
CA LEU A 312 2.12 -4.00 -14.59
C LEU A 312 0.90 -4.23 -13.71
N THR A 313 0.07 -5.22 -14.06
CA THR A 313 -1.12 -5.59 -13.28
C THR A 313 -0.74 -5.97 -11.84
N ALA A 314 0.24 -6.87 -11.66
CA ALA A 314 0.69 -7.31 -10.34
C ALA A 314 1.33 -6.20 -9.52
N THR A 315 2.05 -5.29 -10.18
CA THR A 315 2.61 -4.10 -9.51
C THR A 315 1.53 -3.28 -8.83
N VAL A 316 0.41 -3.05 -9.52
CA VAL A 316 -0.71 -2.26 -8.99
C VAL A 316 -1.48 -3.08 -7.96
N VAL A 317 -1.93 -4.29 -8.30
CA VAL A 317 -2.71 -5.16 -7.40
C VAL A 317 -2.04 -5.31 -6.03
N PHE A 318 -0.79 -5.78 -6.00
CA PHE A 318 -0.12 -6.06 -4.73
C PHE A 318 0.36 -4.78 -4.04
N GLY A 319 0.75 -3.74 -4.80
CA GLY A 319 1.11 -2.44 -4.24
C GLY A 319 -0.07 -1.80 -3.51
N GLU A 320 -1.24 -1.76 -4.15
CA GLU A 320 -2.48 -1.24 -3.57
C GLU A 320 -2.88 -2.04 -2.34
N THR A 321 -2.94 -3.36 -2.47
CA THR A 321 -3.27 -4.28 -1.37
C THR A 321 -2.39 -4.06 -0.15
N ALA A 322 -1.06 -4.00 -0.32
CA ALA A 322 -0.16 -3.77 0.80
C ALA A 322 -0.35 -2.38 1.45
N GLY A 323 -0.72 -1.37 0.66
CA GLY A 323 -1.06 -0.05 1.18
C GLY A 323 -2.31 -0.07 2.06
N VAL A 324 -3.39 -0.69 1.58
CA VAL A 324 -4.65 -0.88 2.33
C VAL A 324 -4.40 -1.65 3.61
N GLU A 325 -3.79 -2.83 3.50
CA GLU A 325 -3.66 -3.76 4.62
C GLU A 325 -2.69 -3.24 5.69
N SER A 326 -1.60 -2.58 5.27
CA SER A 326 -0.71 -1.92 6.24
C SER A 326 -1.38 -0.75 6.95
N ALA A 327 -2.28 0.00 6.29
CA ALA A 327 -3.04 1.06 6.92
C ALA A 327 -4.04 0.53 7.96
N ILE A 328 -4.74 -0.56 7.65
CA ILE A 328 -5.63 -1.26 8.58
C ILE A 328 -4.84 -1.75 9.79
N TYR A 329 -3.74 -2.47 9.56
CA TYR A 329 -2.88 -2.99 10.62
C TYR A 329 -2.36 -1.87 11.53
N ILE A 330 -1.90 -0.76 10.95
CA ILE A 330 -1.44 0.40 11.71
C ILE A 330 -2.56 0.99 12.55
N SER A 331 -3.76 1.16 12.00
CA SER A 331 -4.92 1.69 12.73
C SER A 331 -5.26 0.85 13.97
N ASP A 332 -5.15 -0.48 13.85
CA ASP A 332 -5.46 -1.42 14.93
C ASP A 332 -4.34 -1.51 16.00
N ASN A 333 -3.14 -1.03 15.67
CA ASN A 333 -1.95 -1.13 16.52
C ASN A 333 -1.36 0.25 16.92
N ARG A 334 -2.11 1.34 16.73
CA ARG A 334 -1.80 2.65 17.31
C ARG A 334 -2.04 2.61 18.83
N GLU A 335 -1.06 3.11 19.59
CA GLU A 335 -1.18 3.32 21.04
C GLU A 335 -2.05 4.54 21.38
#